data_AF-A0A9Q4BVL8-F1
#
_entry.id   AF-A0A9Q4BVL8-F1
#
_cell.length_a   1.000
_cell.length_b   1.000
_cell.length_c   1.000
_cell.angle_alpha   90.00
_cell.angle_beta   90.00
_cell.angle_gamma   90.00
#
_symmetry.space_group_name_H-M   'P 1'
#
loop_
_entity.id
_entity.type
_entity.pdbx_description
1 polymer ?
#
loop_
_entity_poly.entity_id
_entity_poly.type
_entity_poly.pdbx_seq_one_letter_code
_entity_poly.pdbx_strand_id
1 'polypeptide(L)' 'IGTLDNLALQEYYSYSDKKLYQYYQFQRTYDNFIINLALFHYPESAGSLFMNRSIPAAGYGLQLMVVFNH' A
#
# COMPACT_ATOMS: atom_id res chain seq x y z
N ILE A 1 -19.03 -16.93 -8.32
CA ILE A 1 -18.53 -16.91 -6.92
C ILE A 1 -17.00 -16.90 -7.01
N GLY A 2 -16.41 -15.70 -6.97
CA GLY A 2 -14.97 -15.46 -6.98
C GLY A 2 -14.58 -14.87 -5.64
N THR A 3 -13.97 -15.70 -4.82
CA THR A 3 -13.55 -15.43 -3.44
C THR A 3 -12.22 -14.68 -3.47
N LEU A 4 -12.24 -13.41 -3.07
CA LEU A 4 -11.08 -12.62 -2.63
C LEU A 4 -9.84 -12.77 -3.54
N ASP A 5 -9.83 -12.05 -4.67
CA ASP A 5 -8.96 -12.44 -5.79
C ASP A 5 -7.46 -12.32 -5.51
N ASN A 6 -6.99 -11.37 -4.70
CA ASN A 6 -5.63 -11.40 -4.15
C ASN A 6 -5.54 -10.55 -2.87
N LEU A 7 -4.97 -11.12 -1.81
CA LEU A 7 -4.56 -10.39 -0.61
C LEU A 7 -3.09 -10.71 -0.33
N ALA A 8 -2.28 -9.67 -0.21
CA ALA A 8 -0.87 -9.77 0.14
C ALA A 8 -0.59 -8.89 1.35
N LEU A 9 0.10 -9.46 2.32
CA LEU A 9 0.67 -8.74 3.44
C LEU A 9 2.17 -9.04 3.46
N GLN A 10 2.98 -8.00 3.39
CA GLN A 10 4.43 -8.09 3.43
C GLN A 10 4.95 -7.18 4.52
N GLU A 11 5.70 -7.76 5.45
CA GLU A 11 6.34 -7.04 6.53
C GLU A 11 7.85 -7.28 6.46
N TYR A 12 8.62 -6.22 6.66
CA TYR A 12 10.08 -6.27 6.62
C TYR A 12 10.65 -5.48 7.79
N TYR A 13 11.54 -6.10 8.56
CA TYR A 13 12.19 -5.46 9.69
C TYR A 13 13.68 -5.23 9.37
N SER A 14 14.10 -3.97 9.32
CA SER A 14 15.52 -3.60 9.24
C SER A 14 16.11 -3.54 10.65
N TYR A 15 16.99 -4.49 10.97
CA TYR A 15 17.73 -4.49 12.24
C TYR A 15 18.72 -3.32 12.34
N SER A 16 19.30 -2.89 11.21
CA SER A 16 20.24 -1.76 11.14
C SER A 16 19.56 -0.46 11.55
N ASP A 17 18.38 -0.20 10.99
CA ASP A 17 17.65 1.05 11.22
C ASP A 17 16.62 0.96 12.33
N LYS A 18 16.46 -0.24 12.93
CA LYS A 18 15.42 -0.59 13.90
C LYS A 18 14.02 -0.19 13.43
N LYS A 19 13.73 -0.43 12.15
CA LYS A 19 12.52 0.03 11.46
C LYS A 19 11.71 -1.12 10.89
N LEU A 20 10.41 -1.09 11.16
CA LEU A 20 9.43 -2.01 10.61
C LEU A 20 8.73 -1.36 9.42
N TYR A 21 8.76 -2.06 8.29
CA TYR A 21 8.09 -1.70 7.06
C TYR A 21 6.91 -2.65 6.88
N GLN A 22 5.75 -2.11 6.56
CA GLN A 22 4.55 -2.91 6.34
C GLN A 22 3.90 -2.51 5.02
N TYR A 23 3.53 -3.49 4.23
CA TYR A 23 2.85 -3.33 2.95
C TYR A 23 1.67 -4.28 2.90
N TYR A 24 0.50 -3.74 2.63
CA TYR A 24 -0.72 -4.50 2.47
C TYR A 24 -1.32 -4.18 1.10
N GLN A 25 -1.68 -5.21 0.36
CA GLN A 25 -2.32 -5.08 -0.93
C GLN A 25 -3.55 -5.97 -0.99
N PHE A 26 -4.62 -5.39 -1.49
CA PHE A 26 -5.89 -6.05 -1.71
C PHE A 26 -6.35 -5.74 -3.13
N GLN A 27 -6.57 -6.77 -3.92
CA GLN A 27 -7.14 -6.66 -5.24
C GLN A 27 -8.40 -7.51 -5.32
N ARG A 28 -9.44 -6.92 -5.91
CA ARG A 28 -10.67 -7.61 -6.25
C ARG A 28 -11.06 -7.34 -7.69
N THR A 29 -11.35 -8.41 -8.39
CA THR A 29 -11.74 -8.41 -9.80
C THR A 29 -13.21 -8.77 -9.89
N TYR A 30 -13.98 -7.89 -10.50
CA TYR A 30 -15.36 -8.12 -10.89
C TYR A 30 -15.42 -8.25 -12.41
N ASP A 31 -16.54 -8.74 -12.94
CA ASP A 31 -16.70 -8.99 -14.37
C ASP A 31 -16.41 -7.76 -15.25
N ASN A 32 -16.67 -6.54 -14.73
CA ASN A 32 -16.56 -5.30 -15.49
C ASN A 32 -15.55 -4.29 -14.90
N PHE A 33 -15.00 -4.55 -13.72
CA PHE A 33 -14.05 -3.63 -13.09
C PHE A 33 -13.16 -4.31 -12.05
N ILE A 34 -12.00 -3.72 -11.81
CA ILE A 34 -11.01 -4.18 -10.83
C ILE A 34 -10.79 -3.08 -9.82
N ILE A 35 -10.85 -3.42 -8.54
CA ILE A 35 -10.48 -2.54 -7.42
C ILE A 35 -9.14 -3.02 -6.88
N ASN A 36 -8.19 -2.10 -6.77
CA ASN A 36 -6.90 -2.31 -6.12
C ASN A 36 -6.73 -1.31 -4.99
N LEU A 37 -6.46 -1.81 -3.80
CA LEU A 37 -6.12 -1.04 -2.61
C LEU A 37 -4.73 -1.48 -2.14
N ALA A 38 -3.81 -0.52 -2.01
CA ALA A 38 -2.52 -0.75 -1.40
C ALA A 38 -2.33 0.22 -0.23
N LEU A 39 -1.89 -0.29 0.90
CA LEU A 39 -1.53 0.45 2.10
C LEU A 39 -0.07 0.18 2.40
N PHE A 40 0.67 1.22 2.74
CA PHE A 40 2.07 1.09 3.08
C PHE A 40 2.43 1.93 4.29
N HIS A 41 3.34 1.42 5.09
CA HIS A 41 3.94 2.07 6.23
C HIS A 41 5.46 1.96 6.14
N TYR A 42 6.11 3.11 5.97
CA TYR A 42 7.53 3.36 5.91
C TYR A 42 7.91 4.30 7.05
N PRO A 43 8.53 3.85 8.14
CA PRO A 43 8.90 4.73 9.24
C PRO A 43 9.75 5.93 8.76
N GLU A 44 9.53 7.10 9.38
CA GLU A 44 9.88 8.48 9.01
C GLU A 44 11.30 8.80 8.46
N SER A 45 12.20 7.83 8.33
CA SER A 45 13.50 8.06 7.66
C SER A 45 13.51 7.79 6.17
N ALA A 46 12.41 7.29 5.58
CA ALA A 46 12.28 7.27 4.13
C ALA A 46 11.92 8.68 3.69
N GLY A 47 12.95 9.52 3.47
CA GLY A 47 12.80 10.86 2.92
C GLY A 47 11.79 10.82 1.77
N SER A 48 10.78 11.68 1.85
CA SER A 48 9.67 11.68 0.92
C SER A 48 10.23 11.65 -0.50
N LEU A 49 9.99 10.57 -1.25
CA LEU A 49 10.28 10.57 -2.68
C LEU A 49 9.44 11.63 -3.41
N PHE A 50 8.36 12.11 -2.76
CA PHE A 50 7.50 13.18 -3.23
C PHE A 50 6.97 13.98 -2.02
N MET A 51 7.36 15.26 -1.91
CA MET A 51 6.72 16.32 -1.09
C MET A 51 7.37 16.74 0.24
N ASN A 52 8.04 17.89 0.16
CA ASN A 52 8.55 18.73 1.24
C ASN A 52 7.42 19.49 1.99
N ARG A 53 6.50 18.76 2.64
CA ARG A 53 5.57 19.32 3.64
C ARG A 53 5.35 18.29 4.74
N SER A 54 5.46 18.74 5.99
CA SER A 54 5.19 17.95 7.19
C SER A 54 3.74 17.49 7.19
N ILE A 55 3.50 16.28 6.68
CA ILE A 55 2.20 15.61 6.72
C ILE A 55 2.28 14.63 7.91
N PRO A 56 1.33 14.63 8.86
CA PRO A 56 1.33 13.73 10.02
C PRO A 56 1.17 12.23 9.68
N ALA A 57 1.14 11.89 8.38
CA ALA A 57 1.25 10.55 7.85
C ALA A 57 2.64 10.33 7.20
N ALA A 58 3.69 11.02 7.68
CA ALA A 58 5.06 10.82 7.21
C ALA A 58 5.45 9.36 7.40
N GLY A 59 5.32 8.58 6.33
CA GLY A 59 5.54 7.16 6.33
C GLY A 59 4.34 6.29 6.00
N TYR A 60 3.11 6.74 6.24
CA TYR A 60 1.93 5.97 5.86
C TYR A 60 1.38 6.48 4.52
N GLY A 61 1.02 5.57 3.62
CA GLY A 61 0.35 5.93 2.39
C GLY A 61 -0.67 4.90 1.95
N LEU A 62 -1.62 5.40 1.17
CA LEU A 62 -2.74 4.63 0.64
C LEU A 62 -2.82 4.92 -0.86
N GLN A 63 -2.93 3.87 -1.65
CA GLN A 63 -3.21 3.94 -3.07
C GLN A 63 -4.51 3.19 -3.34
N LEU A 64 -5.44 3.86 -4.01
CA LEU A 64 -6.67 3.28 -4.53
C LEU A 64 -6.66 3.41 -6.05
N MET A 65 -6.82 2.30 -6.76
CA MET A 65 -6.91 2.27 -8.22
C MET A 65 -8.13 1.47 -8.63
N VAL A 66 -8.95 2.06 -9.50
CA VAL A 66 -10.14 1.42 -10.07
C VAL A 66 -9.95 1.35 -11.57
N VAL A 67 -10.03 0.14 -12.13
CA VAL A 67 -9.90 -0.11 -13.56
C VAL A 67 -11.25 -0.60 -14.06
N PHE A 68 -11.80 0.03 -15.09
CA PHE A 68 -13.05 -0.39 -15.73
C PHE A 68 -12.73 -1.02 -17.08
N ASN A 69 -13.30 -2.18 -17.35
CA ASN A 69 -13.32 -2.76 -18.70
C ASN A 69 -14.72 -2.51 -19.28
N HIS A 70 -14.76 -1.85 -20.44
CA HIS A 70 -15.98 -1.65 -21.23
C HIS A 70 -15.84 -2.37 -22.56
#